data_AF-A0A1Q8VRG7-F1
#
_entry.id   AF-A0A1Q8VRG7-F1
#
_cell.length_a   1.000
_cell.length_b   1.000
_cell.length_c   1.000
_cell.angle_alpha   90.00
_cell.angle_beta   90.00
_cell.angle_gamma   90.00
#
_symmetry.space_group_name_H-M   'P 1'
#
loop_
_entity.id
_entity.type
_entity.pdbx_description
1 polymer ?
#
loop_
_entity_poly.entity_id
_entity_poly.type
_entity_poly.pdbx_seq_one_letter_code
_entity_poly.pdbx_strand_id
1 'polypeptide(L)'
;MTPPALLGRPTGPRPGFSRDDVVDAALGIGIADFTLTAVAKRLGVAVSGLYRTISSREDLLAACLERIAAEVDVPAAGRRWPDAVRAHAEAIWGMLERYPGLAGVIMGVPWAHQLFATRVAHACQVLVDGGLEAEEAGVVLDFVGDTVISTHAQIEVMRSPAGRPEPPAPFLGHEPGQSASDAGRGGATGLEEASRFAKDSKAPALPEALTPNESWLDRGGLDRKIEIIIRGVAAGLAPSATDAGGQQASVSDADVQRHSRVRSEVHGAGGDAGSHGR
;
A
#
# COMPACT_ATOMS: atom_id res chain seq x y z
N MET A 1 -23.93 43.08 -47.38
CA MET A 1 -23.85 41.99 -46.39
C MET A 1 -22.51 41.31 -46.60
N THR A 2 -21.58 41.53 -45.66
CA THR A 2 -20.17 41.14 -45.75
C THR A 2 -19.97 39.79 -45.06
N PRO A 3 -19.23 38.82 -45.63
CA PRO A 3 -18.98 37.54 -44.96
C PRO A 3 -17.98 37.70 -43.79
N PRO A 4 -18.10 36.88 -42.74
CA PRO A 4 -17.23 36.96 -41.57
C PRO A 4 -15.81 36.44 -41.88
N ALA A 5 -14.82 37.15 -41.37
CA ALA A 5 -13.41 36.77 -41.45
C ALA A 5 -13.14 35.48 -40.67
N LEU A 6 -12.51 34.50 -41.34
CA LEU A 6 -11.95 33.32 -40.70
C LEU A 6 -10.76 33.76 -39.83
N LEU A 7 -10.93 33.65 -38.52
CA LEU A 7 -9.84 33.73 -37.55
C LEU A 7 -8.79 32.67 -37.90
N GLY A 8 -7.59 33.13 -38.26
CA GLY A 8 -6.48 32.26 -38.62
C GLY A 8 -6.11 31.29 -37.50
N ARG A 9 -5.80 30.04 -37.87
CA ARG A 9 -5.11 29.10 -36.98
C ARG A 9 -3.76 29.71 -36.58
N PRO A 10 -3.30 29.57 -35.32
CA PRO A 10 -1.95 29.96 -34.96
C PRO A 10 -0.94 29.11 -35.74
N THR A 11 -0.30 29.70 -36.75
CA THR A 11 0.83 29.12 -37.49
C THR A 11 2.12 29.58 -36.85
N GLY A 12 2.37 29.15 -35.61
CA GLY A 12 3.71 29.16 -35.03
C GLY A 12 4.43 27.84 -35.36
N PRO A 13 5.78 27.80 -35.36
CA PRO A 13 6.51 26.53 -35.36
C PRO A 13 5.97 25.64 -34.24
N ARG A 14 5.75 24.34 -34.51
CA ARG A 14 5.34 23.40 -33.46
C ARG A 14 6.34 23.50 -32.29
N PRO A 15 5.87 23.48 -31.03
CA PRO A 15 6.77 23.36 -29.89
C PRO A 15 7.76 22.22 -30.14
N GLY A 16 9.05 22.46 -29.89
CA GLY A 16 10.10 21.49 -30.20
C GLY A 16 9.94 20.15 -29.46
N PHE A 17 9.14 20.12 -28.39
CA PHE A 17 8.69 18.94 -27.65
C PHE A 17 7.47 19.31 -26.76
N SER A 18 6.72 18.31 -26.32
CA SER A 18 5.53 18.39 -25.46
C SER A 18 5.80 17.87 -24.04
N ARG A 19 4.85 18.02 -23.11
CA ARG A 19 4.95 17.44 -21.76
C ARG A 19 5.06 15.92 -21.81
N ASP A 20 4.33 15.28 -22.73
CA ASP A 20 4.36 13.83 -22.92
C ASP A 20 5.75 13.35 -23.37
N ASP A 21 6.43 14.10 -24.26
CA ASP A 21 7.80 13.79 -24.67
C ASP A 21 8.79 13.84 -23.48
N VAL A 22 8.61 14.78 -22.55
CA VAL A 22 9.44 14.88 -21.33
C VAL A 22 9.17 13.69 -20.40
N VAL A 23 7.90 13.31 -20.24
CA VAL A 23 7.48 12.19 -19.41
C VAL A 23 7.97 10.87 -20.03
N ASP A 24 7.95 10.71 -21.36
CA ASP A 24 8.52 9.57 -22.09
C ASP A 24 10.03 9.45 -21.93
N ALA A 25 10.72 10.58 -22.06
CA ALA A 25 12.16 10.61 -21.83
C ALA A 25 12.51 10.22 -20.38
N ALA A 26 11.73 10.67 -19.40
CA ALA A 26 11.93 10.35 -17.98
C ALA A 26 11.65 8.86 -17.68
N LEU A 27 10.50 8.33 -18.08
CA LEU A 27 10.19 6.90 -17.88
C LEU A 27 11.16 5.99 -18.64
N GLY A 28 11.61 6.40 -19.83
CA GLY A 28 12.62 5.66 -20.57
C GLY A 28 14.01 5.68 -19.94
N ILE A 29 14.31 6.61 -19.03
CA ILE A 29 15.53 6.58 -18.20
C ILE A 29 15.30 5.70 -16.97
N GLY A 30 14.11 5.78 -16.37
CA GLY A 30 13.71 5.04 -15.18
C GLY A 30 13.15 5.98 -14.12
N ILE A 31 12.02 5.59 -13.51
CA ILE A 31 11.28 6.44 -12.56
C ILE A 31 12.10 6.84 -11.32
N ALA A 32 12.99 5.95 -10.87
CA ALA A 32 13.87 6.20 -9.74
C ALA A 32 15.16 6.94 -10.11
N ASP A 33 15.55 6.91 -11.39
CA ASP A 33 16.92 7.26 -11.83
C ASP A 33 16.99 8.55 -12.66
N PHE A 34 15.86 9.09 -13.15
CA PHE A 34 15.90 10.25 -14.02
C PHE A 34 16.37 11.53 -13.32
N THR A 35 17.14 12.33 -14.06
CA THR A 35 17.50 13.72 -13.72
C THR A 35 17.07 14.64 -14.84
N LEU A 36 16.80 15.92 -14.53
CA LEU A 36 16.42 16.91 -15.56
C LEU A 36 17.52 17.07 -16.63
N THR A 37 18.79 16.96 -16.24
CA THR A 37 19.94 16.95 -17.16
C THR A 37 19.91 15.76 -18.10
N ALA A 38 19.67 14.54 -17.59
CA ALA A 38 19.59 13.34 -18.41
C ALA A 38 18.39 13.39 -19.37
N VAL A 39 17.24 13.87 -18.90
CA VAL A 39 16.04 14.07 -19.71
C VAL A 39 16.28 15.09 -20.83
N ALA A 40 16.86 16.26 -20.51
CA ALA A 40 17.18 17.29 -21.49
C ALA A 40 18.16 16.79 -22.55
N LYS A 41 19.20 16.05 -22.12
CA LYS A 41 20.17 15.40 -23.01
C LYS A 41 19.48 14.41 -23.95
N ARG A 42 18.55 13.59 -23.45
CA ARG A 42 17.79 12.63 -24.25
C ARG A 42 16.90 13.30 -25.30
N LEU A 43 16.34 14.47 -24.97
CA LEU A 43 15.54 15.28 -25.88
C LEU A 43 16.35 16.22 -26.80
N GLY A 44 17.68 16.30 -26.61
CA GLY A 44 18.54 17.18 -27.41
C GLY A 44 18.33 18.67 -27.14
N VAL A 45 17.88 19.05 -25.93
CA VAL A 45 17.60 20.43 -25.53
C VAL A 45 18.41 20.86 -24.31
N ALA A 46 18.49 22.16 -24.06
CA ALA A 46 18.99 22.67 -22.79
C ALA A 46 17.98 22.41 -21.65
N VAL A 47 18.46 22.18 -20.42
CA VAL A 47 17.61 21.96 -19.22
C VAL A 47 16.61 23.09 -19.01
N SER A 48 17.03 24.35 -19.24
CA SER A 48 16.14 25.53 -19.19
C SER A 48 14.93 25.42 -20.13
N GLY A 49 15.04 24.65 -21.21
CA GLY A 49 13.95 24.40 -22.13
C GLY A 49 12.83 23.55 -21.52
N LEU A 50 13.17 22.60 -20.63
CA LEU A 50 12.19 21.71 -19.99
C LEU A 50 11.18 22.49 -19.13
N TYR A 51 11.63 23.56 -18.48
CA TYR A 51 10.77 24.38 -17.61
C TYR A 51 9.63 25.11 -18.34
N ARG A 52 9.58 25.05 -19.68
CA ARG A 52 8.40 25.51 -20.44
C ARG A 52 7.23 24.55 -20.37
N THR A 53 7.47 23.27 -20.07
CA THR A 53 6.47 22.19 -20.05
C THR A 53 6.24 21.61 -18.66
N ILE A 54 7.23 21.74 -17.76
CA ILE A 54 7.16 21.27 -16.38
C ILE A 54 7.59 22.38 -15.42
N SER A 55 7.09 22.35 -14.18
CA SER A 55 7.39 23.37 -13.16
C SER A 55 8.56 22.99 -12.25
N SER A 56 8.79 21.69 -12.05
CA SER A 56 9.91 21.16 -11.26
C SER A 56 10.18 19.68 -11.61
N ARG A 57 11.19 19.08 -10.96
CA ARG A 57 11.43 17.62 -11.03
C ARG A 57 10.25 16.84 -10.44
N GLU A 58 9.66 17.35 -9.36
CA GLU A 58 8.50 16.76 -8.69
C GLU A 58 7.26 16.80 -9.58
N ASP A 59 7.03 17.90 -10.31
CA ASP A 59 5.95 17.98 -11.31
C ASP A 59 6.12 16.93 -12.42
N LEU A 60 7.37 16.72 -12.89
CA LEU A 60 7.67 15.66 -13.84
C LEU A 60 7.45 14.27 -13.24
N LEU A 61 7.86 14.04 -11.99
CA LEU A 61 7.61 12.78 -11.30
C LEU A 61 6.12 12.50 -11.13
N ALA A 62 5.34 13.50 -10.73
CA ALA A 62 3.90 13.38 -10.60
C ALA A 62 3.27 12.97 -11.93
N ALA A 63 3.63 13.63 -13.03
CA ALA A 63 3.16 13.27 -14.37
C ALA A 63 3.57 11.84 -14.79
N CYS A 64 4.77 11.39 -14.40
CA CYS A 64 5.18 10.01 -14.65
C CYS A 64 4.33 9.01 -13.87
N LEU A 65 4.08 9.28 -12.58
CA LEU A 65 3.25 8.43 -11.71
C LEU A 65 1.78 8.43 -12.14
N GLU A 66 1.23 9.56 -12.56
CA GLU A 66 -0.12 9.67 -13.14
C GLU A 66 -0.26 8.78 -14.38
N ARG A 67 0.74 8.78 -15.26
CA ARG A 67 0.74 7.90 -16.42
C ARG A 67 0.83 6.43 -16.04
N ILE A 68 1.70 6.08 -15.11
CA ILE A 68 1.79 4.70 -14.59
C ILE A 68 0.43 4.27 -14.00
N ALA A 69 -0.18 5.11 -13.16
CA ALA A 69 -1.48 4.86 -12.55
C ALA A 69 -2.61 4.67 -13.58
N ALA A 70 -2.53 5.38 -14.72
CA ALA A 70 -3.46 5.21 -15.83
C ALA A 70 -3.37 3.83 -16.49
N GLU A 71 -2.17 3.23 -16.54
CA GLU A 71 -1.89 1.92 -17.14
C GLU A 71 -2.14 0.72 -16.22
N VAL A 72 -2.36 0.93 -14.91
CA VAL A 72 -2.60 -0.16 -13.97
C VAL A 72 -3.91 -0.87 -14.30
N ASP A 73 -3.81 -2.17 -14.54
CA ASP A 73 -4.96 -3.04 -14.76
C ASP A 73 -5.83 -3.07 -13.51
N VAL A 74 -7.14 -2.95 -13.74
CA VAL A 74 -8.13 -2.94 -12.67
C VAL A 74 -8.73 -4.35 -12.55
N PRO A 75 -8.82 -4.93 -11.34
CA PRO A 75 -9.45 -6.24 -11.16
C PRO A 75 -10.87 -6.27 -11.74
N ALA A 76 -11.15 -7.28 -12.56
CA ALA A 76 -12.47 -7.45 -13.16
C ALA A 76 -13.57 -7.65 -12.10
N ALA A 77 -14.74 -7.08 -12.35
CA ALA A 77 -15.92 -7.22 -11.50
C ALA A 77 -16.41 -8.68 -11.42
N GLY A 78 -17.22 -8.97 -10.39
CA GLY A 78 -17.87 -10.28 -10.21
C GLY A 78 -16.99 -11.39 -9.64
N ARG A 79 -15.76 -11.08 -9.22
CA ARG A 79 -14.89 -12.00 -8.49
C ARG A 79 -15.31 -12.08 -7.03
N ARG A 80 -15.18 -13.27 -6.43
CA ARG A 80 -15.19 -13.38 -4.97
C ARG A 80 -13.97 -12.66 -4.40
N TRP A 81 -14.11 -12.11 -3.19
CA TRP A 81 -13.06 -11.31 -2.59
C TRP A 81 -11.67 -11.98 -2.52
N PRO A 82 -11.48 -13.29 -2.28
CA PRO A 82 -10.14 -13.88 -2.26
C PRO A 82 -9.46 -13.82 -3.63
N ASP A 83 -10.24 -13.99 -4.70
CA ASP A 83 -9.73 -13.95 -6.07
C ASP A 83 -9.46 -12.52 -6.53
N ALA A 84 -10.25 -11.56 -6.03
CA ALA A 84 -10.00 -10.14 -6.22
C ALA A 84 -8.71 -9.68 -5.51
N VAL A 85 -8.44 -10.17 -4.29
CA VAL A 85 -7.17 -9.93 -3.57
C VAL A 85 -5.98 -10.43 -4.38
N ARG A 86 -6.03 -11.68 -4.87
CA ARG A 86 -4.96 -12.23 -5.72
C ARG A 86 -4.76 -11.40 -6.99
N ALA A 87 -5.84 -11.07 -7.69
CA ALA A 87 -5.78 -10.25 -8.89
C ALA A 87 -5.20 -8.85 -8.62
N HIS A 88 -5.50 -8.25 -7.47
CA HIS A 88 -4.93 -6.99 -7.06
C HIS A 88 -3.42 -7.10 -6.80
N ALA A 89 -2.98 -8.14 -6.08
CA ALA A 89 -1.57 -8.41 -5.86
C ALA A 89 -0.80 -8.61 -7.19
N GLU A 90 -1.39 -9.35 -8.14
CA GLU A 90 -0.84 -9.51 -9.49
C GLU A 90 -0.71 -8.18 -10.24
N ALA A 91 -1.75 -7.33 -10.18
CA ALA A 91 -1.74 -6.03 -10.86
C ALA A 91 -0.64 -5.11 -10.32
N ILE A 92 -0.48 -5.05 -8.99
CA ILE A 92 0.61 -4.28 -8.37
C ILE A 92 1.96 -4.87 -8.77
N TRP A 93 2.12 -6.20 -8.66
CA TRP A 93 3.38 -6.85 -9.00
C TRP A 93 3.79 -6.59 -10.46
N GLY A 94 2.86 -6.76 -11.40
CA GLY A 94 3.09 -6.50 -12.82
C GLY A 94 3.43 -5.04 -13.12
N MET A 95 2.82 -4.10 -12.39
CA MET A 95 3.19 -2.67 -12.47
C MET A 95 4.63 -2.45 -11.99
N LEU A 96 5.02 -3.02 -10.85
CA LEU A 96 6.36 -2.84 -10.30
C LEU A 96 7.45 -3.48 -11.19
N GLU A 97 7.18 -4.66 -11.76
CA GLU A 97 8.10 -5.30 -12.72
C GLU A 97 8.24 -4.51 -14.03
N ARG A 98 7.18 -3.80 -14.46
CA ARG A 98 7.23 -2.93 -15.65
C ARG A 98 8.05 -1.66 -15.43
N TYR A 99 8.09 -1.17 -14.18
CA TYR A 99 8.78 0.07 -13.82
C TYR A 99 9.76 -0.17 -12.65
N PRO A 100 10.96 -0.70 -12.94
CA PRO A 100 11.99 -0.90 -11.92
C PRO A 100 12.27 0.36 -11.09
N GLY A 101 12.40 0.18 -9.77
CA GLY A 101 12.58 1.26 -8.80
C GLY A 101 11.30 1.98 -8.37
N LEU A 102 10.14 1.68 -8.98
CA LEU A 102 8.86 2.28 -8.58
C LEU A 102 8.49 1.97 -7.12
N ALA A 103 8.79 0.76 -6.64
CA ALA A 103 8.50 0.39 -5.24
C ALA A 103 9.22 1.31 -4.25
N GLY A 104 10.50 1.61 -4.51
CA GLY A 104 11.28 2.57 -3.72
C GLY A 104 10.74 3.99 -3.81
N VAL A 105 10.26 4.43 -4.98
CA VAL A 105 9.61 5.73 -5.15
C VAL A 105 8.31 5.81 -4.33
N ILE A 106 7.46 4.79 -4.38
CA ILE A 106 6.20 4.76 -3.61
C ILE A 106 6.48 4.84 -2.10
N MET A 107 7.46 4.06 -1.61
CA MET A 107 7.83 4.06 -0.18
C MET A 107 8.53 5.36 0.26
N GLY A 108 9.32 5.99 -0.64
CA GLY A 108 10.12 7.16 -0.33
C GLY A 108 9.42 8.51 -0.53
N VAL A 109 8.30 8.54 -1.26
CA VAL A 109 7.56 9.76 -1.62
C VAL A 109 6.22 9.79 -0.89
N PRO A 110 6.04 10.64 0.13
CA PRO A 110 4.83 10.64 0.95
C PRO A 110 3.53 10.83 0.17
N TRP A 111 3.55 11.55 -0.95
CA TRP A 111 2.37 11.84 -1.76
C TRP A 111 2.15 10.88 -2.93
N ALA A 112 3.08 9.98 -3.27
CA ALA A 112 3.01 9.18 -4.50
C ALA A 112 1.77 8.28 -4.53
N HIS A 113 1.42 7.66 -3.40
CA HIS A 113 0.26 6.78 -3.30
C HIS A 113 -1.08 7.48 -3.62
N GLN A 114 -1.18 8.79 -3.42
CA GLN A 114 -2.40 9.56 -3.70
C GLN A 114 -2.77 9.54 -5.19
N LEU A 115 -1.78 9.43 -6.08
CA LEU A 115 -2.02 9.36 -7.53
C LEU A 115 -2.65 8.02 -7.96
N PHE A 116 -2.62 7.02 -7.09
CA PHE A 116 -3.26 5.72 -7.31
C PHE A 116 -4.64 5.60 -6.64
N ALA A 117 -5.12 6.65 -5.96
CA ALA A 117 -6.34 6.59 -5.14
C ALA A 117 -7.58 6.12 -5.91
N THR A 118 -7.77 6.58 -7.16
CA THR A 118 -8.88 6.12 -8.00
C THR A 118 -8.82 4.62 -8.28
N ARG A 119 -7.62 4.06 -8.48
CA ARG A 119 -7.43 2.63 -8.73
C ARG A 119 -7.66 1.82 -7.46
N VAL A 120 -7.16 2.31 -6.32
CA VAL A 120 -7.40 1.69 -5.01
C VAL A 120 -8.89 1.70 -4.65
N ALA A 121 -9.59 2.82 -4.88
CA ALA A 121 -11.03 2.92 -4.64
C ALA A 121 -11.83 1.90 -5.47
N HIS A 122 -11.46 1.71 -6.74
CA HIS A 122 -12.08 0.67 -7.56
C HIS A 122 -11.77 -0.74 -7.06
N ALA A 123 -10.52 -1.03 -6.68
CA ALA A 123 -10.17 -2.33 -6.12
C ALA A 123 -10.96 -2.61 -4.83
N CYS A 124 -11.19 -1.58 -4.00
CA CYS A 124 -12.01 -1.67 -2.80
C CYS A 124 -13.45 -2.03 -3.14
N GLN A 125 -14.04 -1.36 -4.14
CA GLN A 125 -15.40 -1.68 -4.59
C GLN A 125 -15.52 -3.12 -5.09
N VAL A 126 -14.53 -3.63 -5.84
CA VAL A 126 -14.54 -5.02 -6.32
C VAL A 126 -14.49 -6.03 -5.17
N LEU A 127 -13.77 -5.72 -4.09
CA LEU A 127 -13.74 -6.57 -2.90
C LEU A 127 -15.07 -6.54 -2.15
N VAL A 128 -15.69 -5.37 -2.04
CA VAL A 128 -17.02 -5.22 -1.44
C VAL A 128 -18.07 -5.99 -2.22
N ASP A 129 -18.11 -5.82 -3.55
CA ASP A 129 -18.99 -6.58 -4.44
C ASP A 129 -18.72 -8.10 -4.37
N GLY A 130 -17.48 -8.47 -4.03
CA GLY A 130 -17.02 -9.84 -3.82
C GLY A 130 -17.34 -10.44 -2.44
N GLY A 131 -18.01 -9.69 -1.57
CA GLY A 131 -18.55 -10.15 -0.28
C GLY A 131 -17.72 -9.79 0.95
N LEU A 132 -16.84 -8.77 0.90
CA LEU A 132 -16.24 -8.17 2.09
C LEU A 132 -17.03 -6.94 2.56
N GLU A 133 -16.97 -6.67 3.86
CA GLU A 133 -17.40 -5.37 4.38
C GLU A 133 -16.40 -4.27 3.96
N ALA A 134 -16.87 -3.03 3.82
CA ALA A 134 -16.06 -1.94 3.29
C ALA A 134 -14.81 -1.63 4.12
N GLU A 135 -14.90 -1.74 5.45
CA GLU A 135 -13.77 -1.55 6.35
C GLU A 135 -12.71 -2.64 6.15
N GLU A 136 -13.14 -3.90 6.09
CA GLU A 136 -12.25 -5.04 5.88
C GLU A 136 -11.62 -5.03 4.48
N ALA A 137 -12.37 -4.63 3.45
CA ALA A 137 -11.86 -4.44 2.10
C ALA A 137 -10.73 -3.41 2.07
N GLY A 138 -10.88 -2.28 2.78
CA GLY A 138 -9.84 -1.26 2.91
C GLY A 138 -8.58 -1.80 3.61
N VAL A 139 -8.75 -2.43 4.77
CA VAL A 139 -7.63 -3.01 5.55
C VAL A 139 -6.89 -4.09 4.77
N VAL A 140 -7.61 -4.95 4.05
CA VAL A 140 -7.00 -5.99 3.23
C VAL A 140 -6.20 -5.42 2.07
N LEU A 141 -6.72 -4.38 1.40
CA LEU A 141 -5.99 -3.74 0.31
C LEU A 141 -4.71 -3.07 0.78
N ASP A 142 -4.80 -2.34 1.90
CA ASP A 142 -3.65 -1.70 2.54
C ASP A 142 -2.57 -2.75 2.86
N PHE A 143 -2.97 -3.82 3.54
CA PHE A 143 -2.02 -4.85 3.97
C PHE A 143 -1.41 -5.63 2.78
N VAL A 144 -2.21 -5.95 1.77
CA VAL A 144 -1.74 -6.63 0.56
C VAL A 144 -0.83 -5.72 -0.26
N GLY A 145 -1.21 -4.45 -0.44
CA GLY A 145 -0.43 -3.45 -1.15
C GLY A 145 0.95 -3.26 -0.52
N ASP A 146 1.00 -3.03 0.78
CA ASP A 146 2.24 -2.91 1.55
C ASP A 146 3.12 -4.16 1.43
N THR A 147 2.49 -5.34 1.53
CA THR A 147 3.22 -6.62 1.43
C THR A 147 3.86 -6.78 0.05
N VAL A 148 3.14 -6.45 -1.03
CA VAL A 148 3.63 -6.55 -2.40
C VAL A 148 4.74 -5.54 -2.65
N ILE A 149 4.52 -4.26 -2.33
CA ILE A 149 5.47 -3.17 -2.55
C ILE A 149 6.77 -3.41 -1.76
N SER A 150 6.65 -3.74 -0.47
CA SER A 150 7.81 -4.00 0.40
C SER A 150 8.59 -5.24 -0.04
N THR A 151 7.90 -6.32 -0.40
CA THR A 151 8.57 -7.54 -0.89
C THR A 151 9.29 -7.29 -2.22
N HIS A 152 8.67 -6.56 -3.15
CA HIS A 152 9.30 -6.20 -4.42
C HIS A 152 10.53 -5.31 -4.21
N ALA A 153 10.42 -4.27 -3.37
CA ALA A 153 11.54 -3.39 -3.04
C ALA A 153 12.72 -4.17 -2.44
N GLN A 154 12.45 -5.12 -1.54
CA GLN A 154 13.49 -5.98 -0.96
C GLN A 154 14.16 -6.86 -2.01
N ILE A 155 13.37 -7.46 -2.92
CA ILE A 155 13.90 -8.28 -4.02
C ILE A 155 14.79 -7.44 -4.95
N GLU A 156 14.37 -6.22 -5.32
CA GLU A 156 15.18 -5.31 -6.13
C GLU A 156 16.51 -4.97 -5.46
N VAL A 157 16.51 -4.70 -4.15
CA VAL A 157 17.74 -4.46 -3.37
C VAL A 157 18.65 -5.69 -3.39
N MET A 158 18.11 -6.90 -3.17
CA MET A 158 18.89 -8.13 -3.17
C MET A 158 19.47 -8.47 -4.55
N ARG A 159 18.75 -8.15 -5.64
CA ARG A 159 19.21 -8.35 -7.02
C ARG A 159 20.22 -7.29 -7.47
N SER A 160 20.19 -6.09 -6.88
CA SER A 160 21.04 -4.97 -7.31
C SER A 160 22.51 -5.20 -6.96
N PRO A 161 23.46 -4.69 -7.76
CA PRO A 161 24.87 -4.65 -7.38
C PRO A 161 25.05 -3.84 -6.09
N ALA A 162 25.61 -4.46 -5.06
CA ALA A 162 26.01 -3.79 -3.85
C ALA A 162 27.16 -2.84 -4.17
N GLY A 163 26.96 -1.56 -3.85
CA GLY A 163 27.88 -0.49 -4.19
C GLY A 163 27.35 0.54 -5.20
N ARG A 164 26.07 0.47 -5.61
CA ARG A 164 25.39 1.68 -6.11
C ARG A 164 25.46 2.74 -4.98
N PRO A 165 26.07 3.92 -5.21
CA PRO A 165 26.18 4.93 -4.17
C PRO A 165 24.79 5.49 -3.87
N GLU A 166 24.35 5.22 -2.63
CA GLU A 166 23.10 5.67 -1.99
C GLU A 166 21.77 5.24 -2.65
N PRO A 167 20.71 4.99 -1.85
CA PRO A 167 19.35 5.11 -2.37
C PRO A 167 19.18 6.51 -2.99
N PRO A 168 18.26 6.72 -3.97
CA PRO A 168 17.98 8.07 -4.43
C PRO A 168 17.74 8.94 -3.20
N ALA A 169 18.57 9.96 -3.02
CA ALA A 169 18.49 10.86 -1.88
C ALA A 169 17.02 11.24 -1.65
N PRO A 170 16.52 11.26 -0.41
CA PRO A 170 15.13 11.56 -0.14
C PRO A 170 14.85 12.97 -0.64
N PHE A 171 14.23 13.10 -1.83
CA PHE A 171 13.53 14.26 -2.43
C PHE A 171 14.07 15.70 -2.23
N LEU A 172 15.25 15.85 -1.65
CA LEU A 172 15.86 17.12 -1.31
C LEU A 172 16.94 17.34 -2.36
N GLY A 173 16.71 18.36 -3.20
CA GLY A 173 17.47 18.65 -4.41
C GLY A 173 18.97 18.80 -4.19
N HIS A 174 19.68 17.68 -4.22
CA HIS A 174 21.12 17.64 -4.35
C HIS A 174 21.48 17.02 -5.69
N GLU A 175 22.07 17.83 -6.55
CA GLU A 175 22.68 17.41 -7.80
C GLU A 175 23.96 16.60 -7.48
N PRO A 176 24.08 15.33 -7.89
CA PRO A 176 25.33 14.60 -7.71
C PRO A 176 26.40 15.15 -8.66
N GLY A 177 27.55 15.52 -8.09
CA GLY A 177 28.76 15.85 -8.84
C GLY A 177 29.27 14.66 -9.66
N GLN A 178 29.86 14.97 -10.80
CA GLN A 178 30.44 14.02 -11.75
C GLN A 178 31.49 13.11 -11.11
N SER A 179 31.34 11.80 -11.26
CA SER A 179 32.35 10.91 -11.85
C SER A 179 31.76 9.51 -12.06
N ALA A 180 31.15 9.31 -13.23
CA ALA A 180 30.92 7.98 -13.76
C ALA A 180 32.23 7.48 -14.40
N SER A 181 33.18 7.07 -13.57
CA SER A 181 34.43 6.43 -14.03
C SER A 181 34.83 5.28 -13.11
N ASP A 182 33.91 4.36 -12.86
CA ASP A 182 34.27 2.97 -12.52
C ASP A 182 33.17 1.97 -12.94
N ALA A 183 32.51 2.25 -14.07
CA ALA A 183 31.58 1.32 -14.71
C ALA A 183 32.36 0.17 -15.35
N GLY A 184 32.85 -0.76 -14.53
CA GLY A 184 33.75 -1.79 -15.02
C GLY A 184 34.26 -2.82 -14.01
N ARG A 185 33.42 -3.32 -13.09
CA ARG A 185 33.54 -4.65 -12.47
C ARG A 185 32.26 -4.99 -11.71
N GLY A 186 31.64 -6.13 -12.01
CA GLY A 186 30.47 -6.62 -11.30
C GLY A 186 30.76 -6.76 -9.80
N GLY A 187 30.25 -5.81 -9.02
CA GLY A 187 30.25 -5.89 -7.56
C GLY A 187 29.36 -7.02 -7.09
N ALA A 188 29.57 -7.47 -5.85
CA ALA A 188 28.70 -8.46 -5.23
C ALA A 188 27.26 -7.96 -5.23
N THR A 189 26.27 -8.83 -5.40
CA THR A 189 24.84 -8.47 -5.28
C THR A 189 24.46 -8.16 -3.83
N GLY A 190 23.32 -7.53 -3.62
CA GLY A 190 22.76 -7.33 -2.27
C GLY A 190 22.60 -8.65 -1.51
N LEU A 191 22.21 -9.73 -2.19
CA LEU A 191 22.13 -11.06 -1.58
C LEU A 191 23.51 -11.58 -1.15
N GLU A 192 24.53 -11.44 -1.99
CA GLU A 192 25.89 -11.90 -1.67
C GLU A 192 26.50 -11.13 -0.49
N GLU A 193 26.23 -9.83 -0.39
CA GLU A 193 26.58 -9.03 0.79
C GLU A 193 25.82 -9.47 2.04
N ALA A 194 24.50 -9.65 1.94
CA ALA A 194 23.67 -10.10 3.05
C ALA A 194 24.12 -11.48 3.55
N SER A 195 24.42 -12.42 2.65
CA SER A 195 24.95 -13.74 2.99
C SER A 195 26.34 -13.65 3.63
N ARG A 196 27.21 -12.73 3.19
CA ARG A 196 28.53 -12.52 3.82
C ARG A 196 28.37 -12.00 5.24
N PHE A 197 27.55 -10.96 5.43
CA PHE A 197 27.27 -10.39 6.73
C PHE A 197 26.65 -11.42 7.70
N ALA A 198 25.70 -12.24 7.22
CA ALA A 198 25.08 -13.28 8.03
C ALA A 198 26.09 -14.35 8.50
N LYS A 199 27.07 -14.72 7.66
CA LYS A 199 28.14 -15.67 8.02
C LYS A 199 29.08 -15.11 9.09
N ASP A 200 29.37 -13.81 9.02
CA ASP A 200 30.28 -13.13 9.94
C ASP A 200 29.58 -12.69 11.25
N SER A 201 28.24 -12.62 11.23
CA SER A 201 27.43 -12.22 12.36
C SER A 201 27.45 -13.25 13.49
N LYS A 202 27.53 -12.76 14.73
CA LYS A 202 27.37 -13.57 15.95
C LYS A 202 25.90 -13.70 16.39
N ALA A 203 24.96 -13.32 15.52
CA ALA A 203 23.53 -13.42 15.79
C ALA A 203 23.10 -14.89 15.96
N PRO A 204 22.02 -15.15 16.72
CA PRO A 204 21.46 -16.49 16.85
C PRO A 204 21.06 -17.06 15.49
N ALA A 205 21.16 -18.38 15.34
CA ALA A 205 20.74 -19.07 14.14
C ALA A 205 19.24 -18.87 13.92
N LEU A 206 18.88 -18.36 12.74
CA LEU A 206 17.49 -18.20 12.30
C LEU A 206 17.05 -19.42 11.49
N PRO A 207 15.73 -19.67 11.40
CA PRO A 207 15.19 -20.61 10.42
C PRO A 207 15.66 -20.27 9.00
N GLU A 208 15.77 -21.28 8.14
CA GLU A 208 16.19 -21.14 6.73
C GLU A 208 15.38 -20.05 5.99
N ALA A 209 14.06 -19.99 6.23
CA ALA A 209 13.18 -18.99 5.63
C ALA A 209 13.54 -17.54 5.97
N LEU A 210 14.25 -17.30 7.08
CA LEU A 210 14.69 -15.98 7.56
C LEU A 210 16.19 -15.76 7.38
N THR A 211 16.88 -16.67 6.69
CA THR A 211 18.31 -16.58 6.40
C THR A 211 18.51 -16.27 4.92
N PRO A 212 19.45 -15.37 4.52
CA PRO A 212 19.66 -15.01 3.12
C PRO A 212 19.91 -16.24 2.24
N ASN A 213 19.08 -16.44 1.22
CA ASN A 213 19.16 -17.55 0.27
C ASN A 213 18.55 -17.16 -1.09
N GLU A 214 18.70 -18.00 -2.11
CA GLU A 214 18.26 -17.69 -3.48
C GLU A 214 16.75 -17.38 -3.60
N SER A 215 15.90 -17.98 -2.76
CA SER A 215 14.45 -17.71 -2.80
C SER A 215 14.09 -16.27 -2.44
N TRP A 216 15.01 -15.51 -1.84
CA TRP A 216 14.84 -14.07 -1.58
C TRP A 216 14.91 -13.23 -2.85
N LEU A 217 15.33 -13.81 -3.97
CA LEU A 217 15.32 -13.15 -5.28
C LEU A 217 14.00 -13.38 -6.01
N ASP A 218 13.13 -14.26 -5.51
CA ASP A 218 11.93 -14.71 -6.21
C ASP A 218 10.66 -14.23 -5.55
N ARG A 219 9.60 -14.20 -6.36
CA ARG A 219 8.25 -13.87 -5.91
C ARG A 219 7.65 -14.91 -4.94
N GLY A 220 8.15 -16.16 -4.92
CA GLY A 220 7.47 -17.28 -4.24
C GLY A 220 7.15 -17.04 -2.75
N GLY A 221 7.94 -16.22 -2.06
CA GLY A 221 7.63 -15.79 -0.69
C GLY A 221 6.39 -14.89 -0.57
N LEU A 222 6.13 -14.04 -1.57
CA LEU A 222 4.97 -13.16 -1.63
C LEU A 222 3.66 -13.95 -1.71
N ASP A 223 3.55 -14.90 -2.64
CA ASP A 223 2.30 -15.62 -2.86
C ASP A 223 1.87 -16.37 -1.59
N ARG A 224 2.84 -16.92 -0.84
CA ARG A 224 2.58 -17.52 0.47
C ARG A 224 2.06 -16.50 1.49
N LYS A 225 2.61 -15.28 1.53
CA LYS A 225 2.13 -14.20 2.41
C LYS A 225 0.69 -13.81 2.04
N ILE A 226 0.38 -13.64 0.75
CA ILE A 226 -0.98 -13.33 0.28
C ILE A 226 -1.98 -14.39 0.74
N GLU A 227 -1.65 -15.67 0.61
CA GLU A 227 -2.53 -16.75 1.08
C GLU A 227 -2.69 -16.76 2.61
N ILE A 228 -1.66 -16.36 3.37
CA ILE A 228 -1.77 -16.18 4.83
C ILE A 228 -2.74 -15.04 5.15
N ILE A 229 -2.65 -13.91 4.46
CA ILE A 229 -3.54 -12.75 4.64
C ILE A 229 -4.99 -13.16 4.34
N ILE A 230 -5.23 -13.78 3.18
CA ILE A 230 -6.57 -14.27 2.80
C ILE A 230 -7.14 -15.21 3.86
N ARG A 231 -6.37 -16.22 4.31
CA ARG A 231 -6.86 -17.14 5.35
C ARG A 231 -7.15 -16.43 6.67
N GLY A 232 -6.33 -15.45 7.05
CA GLY A 232 -6.52 -14.66 8.27
C GLY A 232 -7.83 -13.88 8.25
N VAL A 233 -8.10 -13.18 7.15
CA VAL A 233 -9.35 -12.44 6.94
C VAL A 233 -10.54 -13.38 6.96
N ALA A 234 -10.46 -14.49 6.21
CA ALA A 234 -11.53 -15.48 6.15
C ALA A 234 -11.87 -16.09 7.52
N ALA A 235 -10.87 -16.27 8.39
CA ALA A 235 -11.07 -16.76 9.74
C ALA A 235 -11.77 -15.73 10.64
N GLY A 236 -11.54 -14.43 10.44
CA GLY A 236 -12.22 -13.35 11.15
C GLY A 236 -13.69 -13.16 10.73
N LEU A 237 -14.02 -13.49 9.47
CA LEU A 237 -15.37 -13.44 8.92
C LEU A 237 -16.26 -14.61 9.35
N ALA A 238 -15.67 -15.74 9.75
CA ALA A 238 -16.45 -16.87 10.22
C ALA A 238 -17.19 -16.45 11.50
N PRO A 239 -18.49 -16.75 11.65
CA PRO A 239 -19.21 -16.42 12.87
C PRO A 239 -18.43 -17.01 14.03
N SER A 240 -17.99 -16.14 14.94
CA SER A 240 -17.25 -16.54 16.12
C SER A 240 -18.04 -17.66 16.79
N ALA A 241 -17.43 -18.83 16.98
CA ALA A 241 -18.07 -19.96 17.66
C ALA A 241 -18.58 -19.60 19.09
N THR A 242 -18.23 -18.41 19.56
CA THR A 242 -18.67 -17.76 20.80
C THR A 242 -20.07 -17.13 20.74
N ASP A 243 -20.63 -16.80 19.57
CA ASP A 243 -21.98 -16.19 19.47
C ASP A 243 -23.12 -17.22 19.43
N ALA A 244 -22.81 -18.51 19.27
CA ALA A 244 -23.80 -19.59 19.29
C ALA A 244 -24.15 -20.10 20.71
N GLY A 245 -23.56 -19.53 21.77
CA GLY A 245 -23.80 -19.92 23.17
C GLY A 245 -24.93 -19.17 23.88
N GLY A 246 -25.55 -18.18 23.23
CA GLY A 246 -26.56 -17.29 23.82
C GLY A 246 -28.00 -17.73 23.64
N GLN A 247 -28.31 -19.03 23.61
CA GLN A 247 -29.72 -19.46 23.59
C GLN A 247 -30.29 -19.44 25.02
N GLN A 248 -31.10 -18.43 25.28
CA GLN A 248 -32.05 -18.24 26.38
C GLN A 248 -32.35 -19.49 27.22
N ALA A 249 -31.81 -19.54 28.44
CA ALA A 249 -32.47 -20.23 29.54
C ALA A 249 -33.61 -19.33 30.02
N SER A 250 -34.83 -19.66 29.60
CA SER A 250 -36.07 -19.13 30.18
C SER A 250 -36.08 -19.44 31.68
N VAL A 251 -35.74 -18.46 32.51
CA VAL A 251 -35.99 -18.55 33.95
C VAL A 251 -37.50 -18.41 34.14
N SER A 252 -38.12 -19.52 34.55
CA SER A 252 -39.53 -19.58 34.93
C SER A 252 -39.83 -18.62 36.08
N ASP A 253 -40.98 -17.96 35.94
CA ASP A 253 -41.56 -16.92 36.79
C ASP A 253 -42.05 -17.45 38.16
N ALA A 254 -41.14 -18.02 38.98
CA ALA A 254 -41.54 -18.72 40.21
C ALA A 254 -40.84 -18.27 41.52
N ASP A 255 -39.88 -17.34 41.51
CA ASP A 255 -39.14 -17.00 42.75
C ASP A 255 -38.97 -15.49 43.06
N VAL A 256 -39.79 -14.61 42.47
CA VAL A 256 -39.79 -13.16 42.77
C VAL A 256 -40.87 -12.75 43.77
N GLN A 257 -41.47 -13.71 44.49
CA GLN A 257 -42.50 -13.41 45.50
C GLN A 257 -42.18 -13.98 46.88
N ARG A 258 -40.94 -13.84 47.33
CA ARG A 258 -40.58 -14.22 48.70
C ARG A 258 -39.62 -13.26 49.40
N HIS A 259 -39.72 -11.93 49.19
CA HIS A 259 -39.20 -10.94 50.15
C HIS A 259 -39.69 -9.50 49.86
N SER A 260 -41.01 -9.26 49.87
CA SER A 260 -41.53 -7.87 49.92
C SER A 260 -42.95 -7.76 50.48
N ARG A 261 -43.21 -8.36 51.64
CA ARG A 261 -44.24 -7.96 52.61
C ARG A 261 -43.61 -8.31 53.96
N VAL A 262 -43.26 -7.39 54.85
CA VAL A 262 -44.19 -6.63 55.69
C VAL A 262 -43.44 -5.41 56.22
N ARG A 263 -43.81 -4.21 55.77
CA ARG A 263 -43.67 -2.99 56.56
C ARG A 263 -44.62 -1.93 56.04
N SER A 264 -45.84 -1.95 56.58
CA SER A 264 -46.69 -0.79 56.89
C SER A 264 -48.13 -1.24 56.87
N GLU A 265 -48.71 -1.46 58.05
CA GLU A 265 -50.07 -1.02 58.36
C GLU A 265 -50.25 -1.02 59.88
N VAL A 266 -51.00 -0.03 60.33
CA VAL A 266 -51.04 0.56 61.66
C VAL A 266 -52.49 0.43 62.15
N HIS A 267 -52.72 -0.23 63.29
CA HIS A 267 -53.77 0.03 64.31
C HIS A 267 -54.28 -1.24 65.01
N GLY A 268 -54.31 -1.18 66.36
CA GLY A 268 -55.54 -1.49 67.10
C GLY A 268 -55.53 -2.69 68.06
N ALA A 269 -55.67 -2.38 69.36
CA ALA A 269 -56.16 -3.21 70.49
C ALA A 269 -55.23 -4.35 70.99
N GLY A 270 -54.98 -4.58 72.28
CA GLY A 270 -55.54 -4.09 73.54
C GLY A 270 -55.38 -5.19 74.60
N GLY A 271 -55.12 -4.84 75.87
CA GLY A 271 -55.12 -5.73 77.06
C GLY A 271 -53.72 -6.24 77.47
N ASP A 272 -53.05 -5.77 78.52
CA ASP A 272 -53.33 -5.70 79.99
C ASP A 272 -52.83 -6.94 80.77
N ALA A 273 -52.39 -6.68 82.01
CA ALA A 273 -51.68 -7.50 83.02
C ALA A 273 -50.15 -7.59 82.84
N GLY A 274 -49.27 -7.15 83.75
CA GLY A 274 -49.42 -6.72 85.14
C GLY A 274 -48.35 -7.44 86.01
N SER A 275 -47.75 -6.69 86.95
CA SER A 275 -46.99 -7.18 88.14
C SER A 275 -45.57 -7.73 87.90
N HIS A 276 -44.50 -7.52 88.67
CA HIS A 276 -44.05 -6.83 89.91
C HIS A 276 -42.49 -6.97 89.88
N GLY A 277 -41.62 -6.27 90.60
CA GLY A 277 -41.69 -5.34 91.74
C GLY A 277 -40.26 -4.82 92.01
N ARG A 278 -40.18 -3.56 92.46
CA ARG A 278 -39.61 -3.10 93.76
C ARG A 278 -38.09 -2.99 93.82
#